data_AF-A0A1H3LIP5-F1
#
_entry.id   AF-A0A1H3LIP5-F1
#
_cell.length_a   1.000
_cell.length_b   1.000
_cell.length_c   1.000
_cell.angle_alpha   90.00
_cell.angle_beta   90.00
_cell.angle_gamma   90.00
#
_symmetry.space_group_name_H-M   'P 1'
#
loop_
_entity.id
_entity.type
_entity.pdbx_description
1 polymer ?
#
loop_
_entity_poly.entity_id
_entity_poly.type
_entity_poly.pdbx_seq_one_letter_code
_entity_poly.pdbx_strand_id
1 'polypeptide(L)'
;MKFNKNWLDKKWVSYTVAICSGVVLYEILNNLSIFAKAISILYNFVYPVVIGIVIAYILDPMVVLLQEKVFKSIKSQKISRGISIFVTIVSLILFLSIIMIDLIPQLISSITGFAKQSKNYAGSFEKFIDEVNGMLETYNVNGSNLVSVGSSMANKVGAMISSNMSSIINTSFSIGKGLANGIIAFILAIYFLIDKENMIKGAKRLLRILVAPKTYDNLAVFWRKCNHILIKYIACDLLDGLIIGVINFIFMTILGMQYPLLISFIVGVTNLAPTFGPIVGGAIGGSILVLANPLSALWFIIFTIILQTLDGYVIKPKLFGDSLGVSSIWILIAIIVGGRMFGVVGIMIAIPVAAIIDYIYKEYFLYRMEEKKNIEHQAFDTYKDKSITLLKDIKDIKDKKNELDAKREAKKEAKREAKKESKTEKTAKAKTENITEKTAKAKTENITEESAKAKNELDNDKN
;
A
#
# COMPACT_ATOMS: atom_id res chain seq x y z
N MET A 1 16.99 -37.86 24.12
CA MET A 1 15.80 -38.32 24.86
C MET A 1 14.55 -38.10 24.01
N LYS A 2 13.87 -39.16 23.55
CA LYS A 2 12.57 -39.06 22.87
C LYS A 2 11.50 -38.85 23.94
N PHE A 3 11.08 -37.60 24.17
CA PHE A 3 9.97 -37.30 25.08
C PHE A 3 8.68 -37.89 24.51
N ASN A 4 8.07 -38.82 25.25
CA ASN A 4 6.83 -39.47 24.89
C ASN A 4 5.66 -38.47 25.04
N LYS A 5 5.07 -38.03 23.93
CA LYS A 5 4.04 -36.96 23.88
C LYS A 5 2.75 -37.28 24.64
N ASN A 6 2.50 -38.55 24.96
CA ASN A 6 1.26 -39.01 25.63
C ASN A 6 1.13 -38.58 27.10
N TRP A 7 2.15 -37.95 27.70
CA TRP A 7 2.07 -37.45 29.08
C TRP A 7 1.40 -36.06 29.17
N LEU A 8 1.43 -35.26 28.09
CA LEU A 8 0.85 -33.91 28.06
C LEU A 8 -0.68 -33.89 28.14
N ASP A 9 -1.35 -35.00 27.80
CA ASP A 9 -2.81 -35.12 27.85
C ASP A 9 -3.36 -35.46 29.24
N LYS A 10 -2.48 -35.71 30.23
CA LYS A 10 -2.91 -36.01 31.60
C LYS A 10 -3.34 -34.72 32.31
N LYS A 11 -4.57 -34.70 32.85
CA LYS A 11 -5.14 -33.56 33.58
C LYS A 11 -4.23 -33.02 34.70
N TRP A 12 -3.42 -33.84 35.34
CA TRP A 12 -2.50 -33.39 36.39
C TRP A 12 -1.35 -32.51 35.87
N VAL A 13 -0.95 -32.68 34.60
CA VAL A 13 0.09 -31.87 33.94
C VAL A 13 -0.41 -30.46 33.69
N SER A 14 -1.67 -30.27 33.28
CA SER A 14 -2.21 -28.93 33.11
C SER A 14 -2.32 -28.18 34.44
N TYR A 15 -2.73 -28.86 35.52
CA TYR A 15 -2.79 -28.26 36.86
C TYR A 15 -1.40 -27.91 37.39
N THR A 16 -0.39 -28.76 37.21
CA THR A 16 0.99 -28.43 37.63
C THR A 16 1.58 -27.29 36.80
N VAL A 17 1.34 -27.24 35.49
CA VAL A 17 1.78 -26.10 34.65
C VAL A 17 1.08 -24.81 35.08
N ALA A 18 -0.21 -24.85 35.41
CA ALA A 18 -0.95 -23.68 35.89
C ALA A 18 -0.47 -23.19 37.26
N ILE A 19 -0.15 -24.09 38.19
CA ILE A 19 0.40 -23.74 39.51
C ILE A 19 1.81 -23.18 39.36
N CYS A 20 2.68 -23.82 38.56
CA CYS A 20 4.02 -23.32 38.28
C CYS A 20 3.99 -21.96 37.57
N SER A 21 3.08 -21.76 36.60
CA SER A 21 2.93 -20.45 35.95
C SER A 21 2.42 -19.39 36.92
N GLY A 22 1.50 -19.75 37.82
CA GLY A 22 1.00 -18.86 38.88
C GLY A 22 2.09 -18.43 39.87
N VAL A 23 2.93 -19.37 40.32
CA VAL A 23 4.06 -19.07 41.22
C VAL A 23 5.10 -18.20 40.53
N VAL A 24 5.44 -18.49 39.28
CA VAL A 24 6.37 -17.65 38.49
C VAL A 24 5.81 -16.26 38.29
N LEU A 25 4.51 -16.13 38.00
CA LEU A 25 3.85 -14.85 37.79
C LEU A 25 3.79 -14.04 39.10
N TYR A 26 3.47 -14.67 40.22
CA TYR A 26 3.53 -14.06 41.55
C TYR A 26 4.93 -13.51 41.84
N GLU A 27 5.98 -14.27 41.54
CA GLU A 27 7.35 -13.86 41.86
C GLU A 27 7.91 -12.79 40.93
N ILE A 28 7.43 -12.74 39.68
CA ILE A 28 7.66 -11.63 38.76
C ILE A 28 6.96 -10.35 39.25
N LEU A 29 5.72 -10.45 39.74
CA LEU A 29 4.98 -9.30 40.26
C LEU A 29 5.59 -8.76 41.55
N ASN A 30 6.03 -9.64 42.45
CA ASN A 30 6.64 -9.26 43.72
C ASN A 30 8.04 -8.64 43.53
N ASN A 31 8.78 -9.08 42.51
CA ASN A 31 10.10 -8.56 42.15
C ASN A 31 10.08 -7.69 40.89
N LEU A 32 9.01 -6.91 40.68
CA LEU A 32 8.81 -6.11 39.47
C LEU A 32 10.00 -5.18 39.19
N SER A 33 10.66 -4.66 40.23
CA SER A 33 11.83 -3.78 40.10
C SER A 33 13.07 -4.50 39.58
N ILE A 34 13.30 -5.75 39.99
CA ILE A 34 14.41 -6.59 39.50
C ILE A 34 14.12 -7.03 38.06
N PHE A 35 12.88 -7.41 37.76
CA PHE A 35 12.46 -7.75 36.41
C PHE A 35 12.55 -6.54 35.46
N ALA A 36 12.12 -5.35 35.91
CA ALA A 36 12.26 -4.11 35.16
C ALA A 36 13.74 -3.73 34.92
N LYS A 37 14.62 -3.94 35.90
CA LYS A 37 16.07 -3.77 35.70
C LYS A 37 16.63 -4.77 34.69
N ALA A 38 16.24 -6.05 34.76
CA ALA A 38 16.65 -7.06 33.79
C ALA A 38 16.18 -6.72 32.37
N ILE A 39 14.92 -6.26 32.22
CA ILE A 39 14.38 -5.79 30.93
C ILE A 39 15.12 -4.56 30.41
N SER A 40 15.49 -3.62 31.29
CA SER A 40 16.23 -2.41 30.92
C SER A 40 17.65 -2.72 30.47
N ILE A 41 18.33 -3.65 31.16
CA ILE A 41 19.65 -4.14 30.76
C ILE A 41 19.56 -4.81 29.39
N LEU A 42 18.60 -5.71 29.18
CA LEU A 42 18.38 -6.37 27.89
C LEU A 42 18.11 -5.33 26.78
N TYR A 43 17.25 -4.34 27.06
CA TYR A 43 16.95 -3.25 26.15
C TYR A 43 18.22 -2.50 25.73
N ASN A 44 19.09 -2.14 26.69
CA ASN A 44 20.34 -1.43 26.38
C ASN A 44 21.30 -2.23 25.48
N PHE A 45 21.29 -3.57 25.57
CA PHE A 45 22.10 -4.43 24.69
C PHE A 45 21.47 -4.60 23.29
N VAL A 46 20.14 -4.71 23.23
CA VAL A 46 19.42 -4.91 21.97
C VAL A 46 19.27 -3.61 21.17
N TYR A 47 19.20 -2.47 21.85
CA TYR A 47 19.01 -1.15 21.27
C TYR A 47 20.01 -0.80 20.14
N PRO A 48 21.34 -0.90 20.32
CA PRO A 48 22.29 -0.61 19.23
C PRO A 48 22.17 -1.59 18.06
N VAL A 49 21.75 -2.83 18.31
CA VAL A 49 21.50 -3.82 17.25
C VAL A 49 20.31 -3.39 16.40
N VAL A 50 19.21 -2.98 17.03
CA VAL A 50 18.02 -2.49 16.33
C VAL A 50 18.34 -1.25 15.50
N ILE A 51 19.08 -0.29 16.07
CA ILE A 51 19.53 0.90 15.33
C ILE A 51 20.42 0.48 14.15
N GLY A 52 21.35 -0.45 14.35
CA GLY A 52 22.22 -0.94 13.28
C GLY A 52 21.43 -1.54 12.13
N ILE A 53 20.36 -2.29 12.41
CA ILE A 53 19.45 -2.81 11.37
C ILE A 53 18.75 -1.66 10.64
N VAL A 54 18.26 -0.65 11.36
CA VAL A 54 17.60 0.52 10.76
C VAL A 54 18.56 1.31 9.86
N ILE A 55 19.77 1.61 10.34
CA ILE A 55 20.81 2.28 9.54
C ILE A 55 21.15 1.44 8.31
N ALA A 56 21.31 0.12 8.47
CA ALA A 56 21.60 -0.77 7.36
C ALA A 56 20.52 -0.73 6.29
N TYR A 57 19.26 -0.69 6.73
CA TYR A 57 18.11 -0.61 5.85
C TYR A 57 18.03 0.73 5.11
N ILE A 58 18.37 1.85 5.76
CA ILE A 58 18.41 3.18 5.15
C ILE A 58 19.54 3.29 4.11
N LEU A 59 20.68 2.65 4.35
CA LEU A 59 21.83 2.68 3.43
C LEU A 59 21.73 1.68 2.27
N ASP A 60 20.90 0.63 2.40
CA ASP A 60 20.77 -0.41 1.37
C ASP A 60 20.34 0.13 -0.02
N PRO A 61 19.38 1.08 -0.15
CA PRO A 61 19.06 1.70 -1.44
C PRO A 61 20.27 2.34 -2.13
N MET A 62 21.15 3.01 -1.37
CA MET A 62 22.38 3.61 -1.90
C MET A 62 23.34 2.54 -2.40
N VAL A 63 23.53 1.46 -1.64
CA VAL A 63 24.37 0.33 -2.03
C VAL A 63 23.84 -0.35 -3.29
N VAL A 64 22.54 -0.61 -3.38
CA VAL A 64 21.93 -1.24 -4.55
C VAL A 64 22.04 -0.34 -5.78
N LEU A 65 21.83 0.97 -5.65
CA LEU A 65 22.01 1.92 -6.75
C LEU A 65 23.45 1.91 -7.29
N LEU A 66 24.45 1.92 -6.41
CA LEU A 66 25.86 1.84 -6.80
C LEU A 66 26.18 0.49 -7.45
N GLN A 67 25.68 -0.61 -6.88
CA GLN A 67 25.89 -1.96 -7.40
C GLN A 67 25.32 -2.12 -8.82
N GLU A 68 24.08 -1.66 -9.05
CA GLU A 68 23.35 -1.88 -10.29
C GLU A 68 23.65 -0.85 -11.39
N LYS A 69 23.94 0.41 -11.02
CA LYS A 69 24.19 1.48 -12.01
C LYS A 69 25.68 1.78 -12.23
N VAL A 70 26.49 1.82 -11.17
CA VAL A 70 27.89 2.27 -11.25
C VAL A 70 28.84 1.08 -11.44
N PHE A 71 28.68 0.03 -10.63
CA PHE A 71 29.57 -1.13 -10.62
C PHE A 71 29.04 -2.34 -11.39
N LYS A 72 28.14 -2.09 -12.36
CA LYS A 72 27.52 -3.13 -13.21
C LYS A 72 28.54 -3.93 -14.02
N SER A 73 29.66 -3.31 -14.40
CA SER A 73 30.71 -3.94 -15.21
C SER A 73 31.52 -5.02 -14.48
N ILE A 74 31.36 -5.15 -13.15
CA ILE A 74 32.07 -6.15 -12.35
C ILE A 74 31.32 -7.49 -12.40
N LYS A 75 31.95 -8.52 -12.97
CA LYS A 75 31.33 -9.86 -13.14
C LYS A 75 30.98 -10.58 -11.83
N SER A 76 31.71 -10.30 -10.75
CA SER A 76 31.45 -10.94 -9.44
C SER A 76 30.50 -10.10 -8.60
N GLN A 77 29.30 -10.64 -8.37
CA GLN A 77 28.26 -10.01 -7.53
C GLN A 77 28.75 -9.72 -6.10
N LYS A 78 29.57 -10.60 -5.52
CA LYS A 78 30.13 -10.41 -4.17
C LYS A 78 31.09 -9.22 -4.11
N ILE A 79 31.94 -9.06 -5.13
CA ILE A 79 32.93 -7.98 -5.21
C ILE A 79 32.22 -6.64 -5.50
N SER A 80 31.29 -6.63 -6.45
CA SER A 80 30.50 -5.43 -6.77
C SER A 80 29.74 -4.91 -5.54
N ARG A 81 29.12 -5.81 -4.77
CA ARG A 81 28.43 -5.45 -3.52
C ARG A 81 29.40 -4.93 -2.46
N GLY A 82 30.54 -5.59 -2.23
CA GLY A 82 31.55 -5.15 -1.26
C GLY A 82 32.09 -3.75 -1.55
N ILE A 83 32.41 -3.46 -2.81
CA ILE A 83 32.85 -2.13 -3.25
C ILE A 83 31.72 -1.10 -3.09
N SER A 84 30.48 -1.46 -3.42
CA SER A 84 29.32 -0.56 -3.27
C SER A 84 29.07 -0.19 -1.81
N ILE A 85 29.20 -1.14 -0.89
CA ILE A 85 29.13 -0.91 0.55
C ILE A 85 30.26 0.03 1.00
N PHE A 86 31.49 -0.25 0.60
CA PHE A 86 32.65 0.58 0.93
C PHE A 86 32.47 2.03 0.44
N VAL A 87 32.10 2.22 -0.82
CA VAL A 87 31.87 3.55 -1.41
C VAL A 87 30.72 4.26 -0.71
N THR A 88 29.64 3.57 -0.36
CA THR A 88 28.52 4.16 0.39
C THR A 88 28.97 4.65 1.77
N ILE A 89 29.73 3.83 2.51
CA ILE A 89 30.22 4.17 3.84
C ILE A 89 31.21 5.34 3.77
N VAL A 90 32.17 5.28 2.84
CA VAL A 90 33.16 6.36 2.65
C VAL A 90 32.49 7.65 2.24
N SER A 91 31.52 7.60 1.31
CA SER A 91 30.72 8.75 0.91
C SER A 91 29.96 9.36 2.09
N LEU A 92 29.31 8.53 2.91
CA LEU A 92 28.59 8.97 4.09
C LEU A 92 29.53 9.61 5.13
N ILE A 93 30.66 8.97 5.43
CA ILE A 93 31.65 9.50 6.39
C ILE A 93 32.24 10.82 5.88
N LEU A 94 32.57 10.90 4.58
CA LEU A 94 33.10 12.11 3.97
C LEU A 94 32.07 13.24 4.02
N PHE A 95 30.83 12.96 3.64
CA PHE A 95 29.72 13.90 3.72
C PHE A 95 29.53 14.42 5.15
N LEU A 96 29.46 13.52 6.15
CA LEU A 96 29.34 13.89 7.56
C LEU A 96 30.56 14.70 8.05
N SER A 97 31.76 14.34 7.61
CA SER A 97 32.99 15.02 8.01
C SER A 97 33.06 16.44 7.46
N ILE A 98 32.70 16.64 6.18
CA ILE A 98 32.63 17.98 5.56
C ILE A 98 31.66 18.86 6.34
N ILE A 99 30.46 18.34 6.63
CA ILE A 99 29.46 19.06 7.41
C ILE A 99 30.00 19.40 8.79
N MET A 100 30.65 18.47 9.48
CA MET A 100 31.20 18.70 10.82
C MET A 100 32.35 19.70 10.82
N ILE A 101 33.19 19.71 9.79
CA ILE A 101 34.29 20.68 9.64
C ILE A 101 33.75 22.10 9.52
N ASP A 102 32.64 22.32 8.83
CA ASP A 102 32.04 23.65 8.70
C ASP A 102 31.15 23.99 9.91
N LEU A 103 30.40 23.01 10.41
CA LEU A 103 29.43 23.18 11.48
C LEU A 103 30.10 23.40 12.85
N ILE A 104 31.13 22.63 13.19
CA ILE A 104 31.75 22.70 14.53
C ILE A 104 32.40 24.07 14.80
N PRO A 105 33.24 24.65 13.92
CA PRO A 105 33.82 25.97 14.13
C PRO A 105 32.74 27.04 14.17
N GLN A 106 31.70 26.91 13.34
CA GLN A 106 30.58 27.85 13.35
C GLN A 106 29.78 27.77 14.65
N LEU A 107 29.53 26.57 15.18
CA LEU A 107 28.90 26.37 16.49
C LEU A 107 29.78 26.93 17.61
N ILE A 108 31.09 26.67 17.60
CA ILE A 108 32.02 27.21 18.59
C ILE A 108 32.08 28.73 18.51
N SER A 109 32.21 29.30 17.32
CA SER A 109 32.20 30.75 17.08
C SER A 109 30.88 31.38 17.52
N SER A 110 29.75 30.71 17.27
CA SER A 110 28.42 31.16 17.70
C SER A 110 28.28 31.11 19.22
N ILE A 111 28.71 30.02 19.87
CA ILE A 111 28.64 29.86 21.33
C ILE A 111 29.58 30.85 22.03
N THR A 112 30.82 30.98 21.55
CA THR A 112 31.80 31.90 22.13
C THR A 112 31.49 33.35 21.81
N GLY A 113 30.95 33.65 20.63
CA GLY A 113 30.41 34.96 20.26
C GLY A 113 29.23 35.34 21.13
N PHE A 114 28.24 34.43 21.30
CA PHE A 114 27.14 34.63 22.24
C PHE A 114 27.64 34.91 23.66
N ALA A 115 28.56 34.08 24.18
CA ALA A 115 29.08 34.22 25.53
C ALA A 115 29.88 35.52 25.75
N LYS A 116 30.67 35.96 24.76
CA LYS A 116 31.47 37.19 24.84
C LYS A 116 30.66 38.46 24.59
N GLN A 117 29.60 38.35 23.80
CA GLN A 117 28.84 39.49 23.28
C GLN A 117 27.45 39.61 23.92
N SER A 118 27.05 38.68 24.82
CA SER A 118 25.74 38.71 25.53
C SER A 118 25.46 40.04 26.23
N LYS A 119 26.51 40.66 26.79
CA LYS A 119 26.43 42.01 27.40
C LYS A 119 26.16 43.11 26.38
N ASN A 120 26.70 43.02 25.18
CA ASN A 120 26.43 43.99 24.10
C ASN A 120 25.10 43.71 23.39
N TYR A 121 24.64 42.46 23.33
CA TYR A 121 23.33 42.11 22.77
C TYR A 121 22.18 42.60 23.62
N ALA A 122 22.32 42.61 24.95
CA ALA A 122 21.37 43.31 25.82
C ALA A 122 21.26 44.79 25.44
N GLY A 123 22.38 45.47 25.19
CA GLY A 123 22.40 46.87 24.73
C GLY A 123 21.85 47.08 23.32
N SER A 124 22.08 46.17 22.38
CA SER A 124 21.49 46.25 21.03
C SER A 124 19.98 45.96 21.03
N PHE A 125 19.52 45.08 21.93
CA PHE A 125 18.10 44.80 22.12
C PHE A 125 17.39 45.98 22.80
N GLU A 126 18.03 46.63 23.78
CA GLU A 126 17.56 47.90 24.35
C GLU A 126 17.42 48.97 23.26
N LYS A 127 18.42 49.14 22.39
CA LYS A 127 18.34 50.09 21.26
C LYS A 127 17.22 49.77 20.27
N PHE A 128 16.97 48.50 19.96
CA PHE A 128 15.86 48.10 19.09
C PHE A 128 14.50 48.43 19.73
N ILE A 129 14.36 48.20 21.04
CA ILE A 129 13.17 48.57 21.79
C ILE A 129 12.99 50.10 21.78
N ASP A 130 14.07 50.86 21.93
CA ASP A 130 14.04 52.33 21.84
C ASP A 130 13.64 52.84 20.44
N GLU A 131 14.13 52.22 19.37
CA GLU A 131 13.72 52.55 17.99
C GLU A 131 12.26 52.21 17.72
N VAL A 132 11.78 51.06 18.22
CA VAL A 132 10.37 50.65 18.12
C VAL A 132 9.47 51.60 18.91
N ASN A 133 9.91 52.06 20.10
CA ASN A 133 9.19 53.10 20.84
C ASN A 133 9.14 54.42 20.10
N GLY A 134 10.25 54.87 19.52
CA GLY A 134 10.27 56.12 18.74
C GLY A 134 9.31 56.07 17.55
N MET A 135 9.19 54.91 16.90
CA MET A 135 8.18 54.69 15.86
C MET A 135 6.75 54.65 16.40
N LEU A 136 6.52 54.09 17.59
CA LEU A 136 5.19 54.03 18.23
C LEU A 136 4.73 55.38 18.80
N GLU A 137 5.65 56.19 19.33
CA GLU A 137 5.39 57.57 19.76
C GLU A 137 4.95 58.44 18.58
N THR A 138 5.52 58.20 17.39
CA THR A 138 5.10 58.87 16.14
C THR A 138 3.64 58.55 15.76
N TYR A 139 3.10 57.42 16.23
CA TYR A 139 1.71 57.00 16.02
C TYR A 139 0.81 57.16 17.27
N ASN A 140 1.29 57.84 18.31
CA ASN A 140 0.56 58.12 19.55
C ASN A 140 0.06 56.86 20.30
N VAL A 141 0.79 55.75 20.17
CA VAL A 141 0.51 54.49 20.87
C VAL A 141 1.46 54.37 22.07
N ASN A 142 0.93 54.23 23.28
CA ASN A 142 1.73 54.07 24.51
C ASN A 142 2.58 52.78 24.47
N GLY A 143 3.84 52.91 24.04
CA GLY A 143 4.82 51.82 23.93
C GLY A 143 5.40 51.33 25.26
N SER A 144 5.09 51.96 26.38
CA SER A 144 5.65 51.64 27.71
C SER A 144 5.44 50.17 28.14
N ASN A 145 4.38 49.51 27.66
CA ASN A 145 4.14 48.09 27.88
C ASN A 145 5.05 47.19 27.01
N LEU A 146 5.45 47.62 25.82
CA LEU A 146 6.37 46.88 24.95
C LEU A 146 7.81 46.90 25.48
N VAL A 147 8.22 48.02 26.10
CA VAL A 147 9.55 48.17 26.72
C VAL A 147 9.73 47.25 27.91
N SER A 148 8.74 47.25 28.81
CA SER A 148 8.77 46.44 30.04
C SER A 148 8.65 44.94 29.73
N VAL A 149 7.88 44.57 28.71
CA VAL A 149 7.80 43.20 28.19
C VAL A 149 9.11 42.81 27.50
N GLY A 150 9.69 43.67 26.67
CA GLY A 150 10.96 43.42 25.98
C GLY A 150 12.12 43.21 26.94
N SER A 151 12.30 44.10 27.91
CA SER A 151 13.35 44.02 28.93
C SER A 151 13.13 42.84 29.90
N SER A 152 11.89 42.51 30.26
CA SER A 152 11.57 41.30 31.03
C SER A 152 11.82 40.01 30.24
N MET A 153 11.55 40.02 28.93
CA MET A 153 11.81 38.89 28.04
C MET A 153 13.31 38.69 27.85
N ALA A 154 14.07 39.76 27.61
CA ALA A 154 15.54 39.73 27.48
C ALA A 154 16.21 39.18 28.74
N ASN A 155 15.78 39.63 29.93
CA ASN A 155 16.28 39.13 31.20
C ASN A 155 15.89 37.67 31.46
N LYS A 156 14.67 37.25 31.10
CA LYS A 156 14.25 35.84 31.21
C LYS A 156 15.01 34.94 30.25
N VAL A 157 15.24 35.38 29.01
CA VAL A 157 16.04 34.64 28.00
C VAL A 157 17.49 34.54 28.46
N GLY A 158 18.09 35.63 28.94
CA GLY A 158 19.44 35.63 29.50
C GLY A 158 19.58 34.70 30.70
N ALA A 159 18.64 34.77 31.66
CA ALA A 159 18.64 33.92 32.85
C ALA A 159 18.42 32.43 32.51
N MET A 160 17.49 32.11 31.59
CA MET A 160 17.29 30.74 31.12
C MET A 160 18.52 30.18 30.41
N ILE A 161 19.23 30.98 29.62
CA ILE A 161 20.45 30.52 28.93
C ILE A 161 21.59 30.31 29.92
N SER A 162 21.77 31.21 30.89
CA SER A 162 22.80 31.06 31.93
C SER A 162 22.51 29.87 32.86
N SER A 163 21.26 29.64 33.27
CA SER A 163 20.89 28.50 34.12
C SER A 163 20.91 27.17 33.37
N ASN A 164 20.66 27.18 32.06
CA ASN A 164 20.69 25.99 31.22
C ASN A 164 22.05 25.72 30.58
N MET A 165 23.06 26.58 30.75
CA MET A 165 24.40 26.36 30.21
C MET A 165 25.01 25.05 30.76
N SER A 166 24.81 24.77 32.04
CA SER A 166 25.21 23.50 32.66
C SER A 166 24.43 22.31 32.09
N SER A 167 23.14 22.50 31.77
CA SER A 167 22.32 21.49 31.08
C SER A 167 22.77 21.26 29.64
N ILE A 168 23.13 22.31 28.88
CA ILE A 168 23.67 22.24 27.52
C ILE A 168 24.98 21.45 27.52
N ILE A 169 25.89 21.75 28.46
CA ILE A 169 27.15 21.01 28.62
C ILE A 169 26.89 19.55 28.95
N ASN A 170 25.96 19.25 29.87
CA ASN A 170 25.59 17.88 30.22
C ASN A 170 24.89 17.14 29.05
N THR A 171 24.11 17.85 28.22
CA THR A 171 23.55 17.33 26.98
C THR A 171 24.65 17.05 25.96
N SER A 172 25.68 17.90 25.84
CA SER A 172 26.86 17.64 25.00
C SER A 172 27.64 16.41 25.45
N PHE A 173 27.83 16.19 26.76
CA PHE A 173 28.41 14.95 27.29
C PHE A 173 27.52 13.72 27.03
N SER A 174 26.20 13.89 27.05
CA SER A 174 25.23 12.83 26.73
C SER A 174 25.22 12.50 25.24
N ILE A 175 25.42 13.49 24.36
CA ILE A 175 25.67 13.30 22.92
C ILE A 175 26.94 12.49 22.71
N GLY A 176 28.02 12.77 23.47
CA GLY A 176 29.25 11.97 23.44
C GLY A 176 29.04 10.48 23.77
N LYS A 177 28.24 10.17 24.80
CA LYS A 177 27.85 8.78 25.11
C LYS A 177 26.95 8.17 24.02
N GLY A 178 26.06 8.98 23.44
CA GLY A 178 25.23 8.58 22.29
C GLY A 178 26.07 8.25 21.05
N LEU A 179 27.14 9.00 20.80
CA LEU A 179 28.08 8.75 19.70
C LEU A 179 28.81 7.41 19.85
N ALA A 180 29.22 7.03 21.07
CA ALA A 180 29.84 5.72 21.30
C ALA A 180 28.87 4.56 20.94
N ASN A 181 27.61 4.64 21.36
CA ASN A 181 26.57 3.69 20.95
C ASN A 181 26.26 3.76 19.46
N GLY A 182 26.31 4.95 18.88
CA GLY A 182 26.15 5.19 17.45
C GLY A 182 27.24 4.53 16.62
N ILE A 183 28.49 4.56 17.06
CA ILE A 183 29.61 3.86 16.40
C ILE A 183 29.38 2.36 16.42
N ILE A 184 28.96 1.79 17.55
CA ILE A 184 28.64 0.36 17.65
C ILE A 184 27.49 0.00 16.70
N ALA A 185 26.41 0.77 16.71
CA ALA A 185 25.28 0.57 15.81
C ALA A 185 25.70 0.70 14.34
N PHE A 186 26.60 1.64 14.02
CA PHE A 186 27.12 1.84 12.68
C PHE A 186 27.98 0.66 12.22
N ILE A 187 28.87 0.15 13.08
CA ILE A 187 29.64 -1.07 12.80
C ILE A 187 28.69 -2.24 12.55
N LEU A 188 27.69 -2.43 13.41
CA LEU A 188 26.67 -3.47 13.23
C LEU A 188 25.91 -3.31 11.91
N ALA A 189 25.60 -2.08 11.50
CA ALA A 189 24.97 -1.81 10.22
C ALA A 189 25.83 -2.32 9.05
N ILE A 190 27.15 -2.09 9.08
CA ILE A 190 28.08 -2.59 8.05
C ILE A 190 28.02 -4.13 7.97
N TYR A 191 28.07 -4.82 9.11
CA TYR A 191 27.94 -6.27 9.15
C TYR A 191 26.60 -6.74 8.58
N PHE A 192 25.50 -6.06 8.90
CA PHE A 192 24.18 -6.36 8.34
C PHE A 192 24.08 -6.12 6.84
N LEU A 193 24.70 -5.08 6.30
CA LEU A 193 24.74 -4.83 4.84
C LEU A 193 25.51 -5.91 4.08
N ILE A 194 26.63 -6.36 4.65
CA ILE A 194 27.47 -7.42 4.09
C ILE A 194 26.70 -8.75 4.10
N ASP A 195 26.10 -9.12 5.24
CA ASP A 195 25.48 -10.43 5.43
C ASP A 195 23.98 -10.49 5.07
N LYS A 196 23.42 -9.40 4.55
CA LYS A 196 22.00 -9.26 4.16
C LYS A 196 21.45 -10.49 3.45
N GLU A 197 22.16 -11.01 2.44
CA GLU A 197 21.68 -12.14 1.66
C GLU A 197 21.53 -13.42 2.48
N ASN A 198 22.47 -13.68 3.39
CA ASN A 198 22.44 -14.87 4.25
C ASN A 198 21.37 -14.72 5.33
N MET A 199 21.22 -13.53 5.91
CA MET A 199 20.15 -13.24 6.86
C MET A 199 18.76 -13.40 6.24
N ILE A 200 18.54 -12.88 5.02
CA ILE A 200 17.25 -13.06 4.30
C ILE A 200 17.02 -14.54 3.98
N LYS A 201 18.04 -15.29 3.58
CA LYS A 201 17.92 -16.74 3.33
C LYS A 201 17.58 -17.50 4.62
N GLY A 202 18.21 -17.15 5.73
CA GLY A 202 17.92 -17.73 7.06
C GLY A 202 16.50 -17.42 7.51
N ALA A 203 16.08 -16.16 7.41
CA ALA A 203 14.72 -15.73 7.73
C ALA A 203 13.67 -16.48 6.88
N LYS A 204 13.89 -16.60 5.56
CA LYS A 204 13.00 -17.36 4.67
C LYS A 204 12.90 -18.84 5.06
N ARG A 205 14.02 -19.47 5.45
CA ARG A 205 14.03 -20.87 5.91
C ARG A 205 13.22 -21.04 7.20
N LEU A 206 13.41 -20.15 8.18
CA LEU A 206 12.64 -20.17 9.43
C LEU A 206 11.15 -19.95 9.18
N LEU A 207 10.80 -18.97 8.34
CA LEU A 207 9.42 -18.66 7.99
C LEU A 207 8.71 -19.86 7.33
N ARG A 208 9.43 -20.61 6.48
CA ARG A 208 8.91 -21.80 5.80
C ARG A 208 8.63 -22.97 6.76
N ILE A 209 9.33 -23.02 7.90
CA ILE A 209 9.11 -24.05 8.93
C ILE A 209 7.92 -23.67 9.81
N LEU A 210 7.77 -22.38 10.13
CA LEU A 210 6.73 -21.88 11.03
C LEU A 210 5.36 -21.75 10.37
N VAL A 211 5.30 -21.56 9.05
CA VAL A 211 4.07 -21.20 8.32
C VAL A 211 3.73 -22.26 7.27
N ALA A 212 2.45 -22.62 7.17
CA ALA A 212 1.97 -23.58 6.17
C ALA A 212 2.26 -23.11 4.72
N PRO A 213 2.49 -24.02 3.76
CA PRO A 213 2.93 -23.66 2.41
C PRO A 213 2.01 -22.67 1.68
N LYS A 214 0.69 -22.82 1.82
CA LYS A 214 -0.31 -21.94 1.18
C LYS A 214 -0.28 -20.51 1.72
N THR A 215 0.07 -20.33 2.99
CA THR A 215 0.16 -19.00 3.65
C THR A 215 1.53 -18.36 3.46
N TYR A 216 2.57 -19.15 3.18
CA TYR A 216 3.94 -18.65 3.00
C TYR A 216 4.05 -17.71 1.78
N ASP A 217 3.45 -18.07 0.64
CA ASP A 217 3.55 -17.27 -0.58
C ASP A 217 2.86 -15.90 -0.41
N ASN A 218 1.66 -15.89 0.19
CA ASN A 218 0.95 -14.64 0.51
C ASN A 218 1.75 -13.75 1.47
N LEU A 219 2.36 -14.36 2.49
CA LEU A 219 3.18 -13.63 3.46
C LEU A 219 4.46 -13.09 2.81
N ALA A 220 5.10 -13.84 1.92
CA ALA A 220 6.28 -13.39 1.18
C ALA A 220 5.96 -12.22 0.25
N VAL A 221 4.81 -12.24 -0.44
CA VAL A 221 4.32 -11.12 -1.25
C VAL A 221 4.08 -9.88 -0.39
N PHE A 222 3.41 -10.05 0.76
CA PHE A 222 3.16 -8.98 1.72
C PHE A 222 4.45 -8.32 2.22
N TRP A 223 5.43 -9.11 2.66
CA TRP A 223 6.73 -8.60 3.10
C TRP A 223 7.49 -7.86 2.00
N ARG A 224 7.45 -8.38 0.77
CA ARG A 224 8.07 -7.71 -0.39
C ARG A 224 7.41 -6.36 -0.66
N LYS A 225 6.08 -6.26 -0.53
CA LYS A 225 5.36 -5.01 -0.70
C LYS A 225 5.66 -4.01 0.42
N CYS A 226 5.68 -4.45 1.68
CA CYS A 226 6.07 -3.61 2.81
C CYS A 226 7.49 -3.06 2.62
N ASN A 227 8.42 -3.90 2.21
CA ASN A 227 9.78 -3.50 1.89
C ASN A 227 9.82 -2.44 0.77
N HIS A 228 9.02 -2.60 -0.29
CA HIS A 228 8.93 -1.62 -1.37
C HIS A 228 8.36 -0.27 -0.91
N ILE A 229 7.34 -0.29 -0.05
CA ILE A 229 6.74 0.92 0.56
C ILE A 229 7.78 1.64 1.40
N LEU A 230 8.53 0.92 2.25
CA LEU A 230 9.54 1.52 3.12
C LEU A 230 10.72 2.11 2.33
N ILE A 231 11.22 1.42 1.30
CA ILE A 231 12.28 1.96 0.44
C ILE A 231 11.81 3.23 -0.28
N LYS A 232 10.58 3.23 -0.81
CA LYS A 232 9.99 4.43 -1.43
C LYS A 232 9.80 5.56 -0.43
N TYR A 233 9.36 5.24 0.79
CA TYR A 233 9.22 6.23 1.87
C TYR A 233 10.57 6.92 2.13
N ILE A 234 11.65 6.16 2.33
CA ILE A 234 13.00 6.72 2.57
C ILE A 234 13.44 7.62 1.41
N ALA A 235 13.18 7.20 0.17
CA ALA A 235 13.51 8.00 -1.01
C ALA A 235 12.71 9.32 -1.08
N CYS A 236 11.42 9.27 -0.73
CA CYS A 236 10.56 10.46 -0.68
C CYS A 236 10.98 11.40 0.45
N ASP A 237 11.33 10.86 1.62
CA ASP A 237 11.77 11.62 2.79
C ASP A 237 13.09 12.36 2.52
N LEU A 238 14.01 11.72 1.77
CA LEU A 238 15.24 12.37 1.31
C LEU A 238 14.98 13.49 0.30
N LEU A 239 14.04 13.26 -0.63
CA LEU A 239 13.63 14.27 -1.61
C LEU A 239 12.88 15.44 -0.95
N ASP A 240 12.08 15.16 0.08
CA ASP A 240 11.40 16.14 0.91
C ASP A 240 12.40 17.08 1.61
N GLY A 241 13.39 16.50 2.30
CA GLY A 241 14.47 17.29 2.91
C GLY A 241 15.26 18.14 1.91
N LEU A 242 15.48 17.63 0.69
CA LEU A 242 16.10 18.39 -0.39
C LEU A 242 15.22 19.58 -0.84
N ILE A 243 13.93 19.36 -1.05
CA ILE A 243 12.98 20.41 -1.42
C ILE A 243 12.97 21.52 -0.36
N ILE A 244 12.81 21.15 0.91
CA ILE A 244 12.76 22.10 2.03
C ILE A 244 14.09 22.85 2.17
N GLY A 245 15.22 22.16 2.04
CA GLY A 245 16.54 22.80 2.06
C GLY A 245 16.71 23.80 0.91
N VAL A 246 16.31 23.46 -0.31
CA VAL A 246 16.41 24.36 -1.47
C VAL A 246 15.49 25.58 -1.33
N ILE A 247 14.24 25.38 -0.90
CA ILE A 247 13.30 26.49 -0.67
C ILE A 247 13.86 27.45 0.39
N ASN A 248 14.40 26.91 1.49
CA ASN A 248 15.02 27.72 2.53
C ASN A 248 16.26 28.47 2.01
N PHE A 249 17.08 27.83 1.17
CA PHE A 249 18.27 28.45 0.58
C PHE A 249 17.91 29.63 -0.31
N ILE A 250 16.90 29.46 -1.16
CA ILE A 250 16.40 30.54 -2.03
C ILE A 250 15.91 31.71 -1.19
N PHE A 251 15.09 31.44 -0.16
CA PHE A 251 14.57 32.47 0.73
C PHE A 251 15.69 33.26 1.44
N MET A 252 16.66 32.55 2.03
CA MET A 252 17.78 33.18 2.72
C MET A 252 18.66 34.01 1.77
N THR A 253 18.86 33.53 0.55
CA THR A 253 19.67 34.23 -0.46
C THR A 253 18.97 35.49 -0.94
N ILE A 254 17.65 35.44 -1.20
CA ILE A 254 16.87 36.62 -1.64
C ILE A 254 16.90 37.73 -0.58
N LEU A 255 16.82 37.38 0.70
CA LEU A 255 16.86 38.35 1.79
C LEU A 255 18.28 38.76 2.22
N GLY A 256 19.32 38.27 1.52
CA GLY A 256 20.71 38.61 1.84
C GLY A 256 21.14 38.17 3.24
N MET A 257 20.55 37.09 3.77
CA MET A 257 20.86 36.61 5.11
C MET A 257 22.24 35.94 5.17
N GLN A 258 22.88 36.01 6.34
CA GLN A 258 24.18 35.37 6.54
C GLN A 258 24.07 33.85 6.59
N TYR A 259 25.09 33.16 6.08
CA TYR A 259 25.21 31.70 6.08
C TYR A 259 24.04 30.93 5.43
N PRO A 260 23.55 31.35 4.24
CA PRO A 260 22.36 30.77 3.62
C PRO A 260 22.56 29.28 3.31
N LEU A 261 23.74 28.88 2.83
CA LEU A 261 24.04 27.49 2.49
C LEU A 261 24.05 26.58 3.73
N LEU A 262 24.78 26.97 4.77
CA LEU A 262 24.92 26.17 5.98
C LEU A 262 23.56 25.96 6.67
N ILE A 263 22.80 27.04 6.86
CA ILE A 263 21.54 26.96 7.60
C ILE A 263 20.50 26.17 6.80
N SER A 264 20.42 26.40 5.49
CA SER A 264 19.49 25.66 4.64
C SER A 264 19.83 24.19 4.54
N PHE A 265 21.12 23.85 4.58
CA PHE A 265 21.57 22.48 4.68
C PHE A 265 21.15 21.84 6.01
N ILE A 266 21.35 22.53 7.14
CA ILE A 266 20.91 22.05 8.47
C ILE A 266 19.38 21.86 8.48
N VAL A 267 18.62 22.83 7.98
CA VAL A 267 17.15 22.74 7.89
C VAL A 267 16.71 21.56 7.02
N GLY A 268 17.32 21.37 5.84
CA GLY A 268 17.00 20.25 4.95
C GLY A 268 17.33 18.88 5.56
N VAL A 269 18.52 18.73 6.16
CA VAL A 269 18.92 17.48 6.82
C VAL A 269 18.09 17.19 8.06
N THR A 270 17.79 18.20 8.87
CA THR A 270 16.94 18.00 10.06
C THR A 270 15.49 17.66 9.68
N ASN A 271 15.04 17.99 8.46
CA ASN A 271 13.72 17.60 7.95
C ASN A 271 13.57 16.10 7.71
N LEU A 272 14.68 15.36 7.52
CA LEU A 272 14.70 13.89 7.40
C LEU A 272 14.19 13.17 8.66
N ALA A 273 14.21 13.86 9.80
CA ALA A 273 13.64 13.37 11.04
C ALA A 273 12.34 14.16 11.30
N PRO A 274 11.15 13.58 11.04
CA PRO A 274 9.89 14.29 11.15
C PRO A 274 9.76 14.95 12.52
N THR A 275 9.36 16.23 12.55
CA THR A 275 9.29 17.15 13.72
C THR A 275 10.61 17.68 14.29
N PHE A 276 11.77 17.06 14.00
CA PHE A 276 13.06 17.64 14.37
C PHE A 276 13.44 18.81 13.46
N GLY A 277 13.04 18.78 12.17
CA GLY A 277 13.29 19.85 11.20
C GLY A 277 12.95 21.27 11.70
N PRO A 278 11.69 21.55 12.05
CA PRO A 278 11.29 22.88 12.53
C PRO A 278 12.00 23.29 13.83
N ILE A 279 12.14 22.36 14.78
CA ILE A 279 12.66 22.66 16.12
C ILE A 279 14.17 22.84 16.07
N VAL A 280 14.89 21.87 15.50
CA VAL A 280 16.35 21.85 15.46
C VAL A 280 16.87 22.80 14.38
N GLY A 281 16.32 22.73 13.16
CA GLY A 281 16.71 23.62 12.06
C GLY A 281 16.37 25.07 12.35
N GLY A 282 15.15 25.33 12.87
CA GLY A 282 14.72 26.67 13.27
C GLY A 282 15.48 27.20 14.48
N ALA A 283 15.73 26.39 15.52
CA ALA A 283 16.49 26.84 16.68
C ALA A 283 17.97 27.08 16.36
N ILE A 284 18.64 26.16 15.64
CA ILE A 284 20.06 26.34 15.29
C ILE A 284 20.20 27.49 14.30
N GLY A 285 19.44 27.49 13.21
CA GLY A 285 19.47 28.56 12.20
C GLY A 285 19.09 29.92 12.79
N GLY A 286 18.02 29.95 13.58
CA GLY A 286 17.56 31.14 14.29
C GLY A 286 18.62 31.64 15.27
N SER A 287 19.25 30.77 16.06
CA SER A 287 20.31 31.17 17.00
C SER A 287 21.53 31.75 16.28
N ILE A 288 21.95 31.14 15.16
CA ILE A 288 23.05 31.65 14.33
C ILE A 288 22.67 33.04 13.76
N LEU A 289 21.44 33.22 13.29
CA LEU A 289 21.00 34.50 12.74
C LEU A 289 20.77 35.57 13.79
N VAL A 290 20.22 35.24 14.97
CA VAL A 290 19.99 36.22 16.06
C VAL A 290 21.33 36.86 16.44
N LEU A 291 22.39 36.06 16.43
CA LEU A 291 23.75 36.50 16.73
C LEU A 291 24.36 37.42 15.66
N ALA A 292 23.99 37.21 14.39
CA ALA A 292 24.45 38.02 13.27
C ALA A 292 23.61 39.29 13.10
N ASN A 293 22.29 39.14 12.99
CA ASN A 293 21.31 40.19 12.82
C ASN A 293 19.93 39.74 13.40
N PRO A 294 19.47 40.36 14.51
CA PRO A 294 18.21 39.99 15.17
C PRO A 294 16.97 40.10 14.27
N LEU A 295 16.91 41.08 13.38
CA LEU A 295 15.80 41.27 12.43
C LEU A 295 15.76 40.16 11.39
N SER A 296 16.91 39.77 10.82
CA SER A 296 16.99 38.63 9.90
C SER A 296 16.55 37.34 10.58
N ALA A 297 16.88 37.16 11.86
CA ALA A 297 16.48 35.98 12.62
C ALA A 297 14.97 35.89 12.84
N LEU A 298 14.32 37.03 13.12
CA LEU A 298 12.87 37.10 13.26
C LEU A 298 12.17 36.72 11.94
N TRP A 299 12.61 37.29 10.82
CA TRP A 299 12.10 36.91 9.49
C TRP A 299 12.34 35.45 9.16
N PHE A 300 13.52 34.93 9.49
CA PHE A 300 13.86 33.52 9.31
C PHE A 300 12.95 32.59 10.12
N ILE A 301 12.70 32.90 11.40
CA ILE A 301 11.84 32.09 12.26
C ILE A 301 10.39 32.10 11.72
N ILE A 302 9.86 33.26 11.38
CA ILE A 302 8.50 33.38 10.82
C ILE A 302 8.38 32.55 9.54
N PHE A 303 9.34 32.71 8.63
CA PHE A 303 9.37 31.93 7.40
C PHE A 303 9.52 30.43 7.65
N THR A 304 10.38 30.02 8.57
CA THR A 304 10.58 28.61 8.93
C THR A 304 9.28 28.01 9.45
N ILE A 305 8.52 28.73 10.28
CA ILE A 305 7.20 28.27 10.76
C ILE A 305 6.23 28.09 9.60
N ILE A 306 6.17 29.05 8.67
CA ILE A 306 5.30 28.98 7.48
C ILE A 306 5.72 27.80 6.60
N LEU A 307 7.00 27.70 6.27
CA LEU A 307 7.56 26.65 5.42
C LEU A 307 7.29 25.27 6.00
N GLN A 308 7.51 25.09 7.31
CA GLN A 308 7.29 23.82 8.00
C GLN A 308 5.79 23.48 8.15
N THR A 309 4.93 24.50 8.26
CA THR A 309 3.48 24.30 8.23
C THR A 309 3.03 23.84 6.84
N LEU A 310 3.51 24.49 5.78
CA LEU A 310 3.24 24.06 4.40
C LEU A 310 3.79 22.67 4.14
N ASP A 311 4.95 22.35 4.69
CA ASP A 311 5.56 21.03 4.59
C ASP A 311 4.66 19.95 5.19
N GLY A 312 4.26 20.13 6.46
CA GLY A 312 3.44 19.16 7.19
C GLY A 312 2.03 18.96 6.64
N TYR A 313 1.39 20.02 6.14
CA TYR A 313 0.00 19.96 5.68
C TYR A 313 -0.19 19.79 4.17
N VAL A 314 0.78 20.19 3.35
CA VAL A 314 0.64 20.23 1.89
C VAL A 314 1.71 19.38 1.21
N ILE A 315 2.99 19.67 1.44
CA ILE A 315 4.09 19.06 0.67
C ILE A 315 4.17 17.57 1.00
N LYS A 316 4.27 17.18 2.27
CA LYS A 316 4.36 15.78 2.67
C LYS A 316 3.14 14.96 2.22
N PRO A 317 1.89 15.32 2.55
CA PRO A 317 0.75 14.53 2.11
C PRO A 317 0.67 14.34 0.59
N LYS A 318 1.03 15.37 -0.18
CA LYS A 318 1.05 15.31 -1.65
C LYS A 318 2.20 14.43 -2.15
N LEU A 319 3.43 14.69 -1.70
CA LEU A 319 4.63 13.99 -2.14
C LEU A 319 4.56 12.49 -1.83
N PHE A 320 4.19 12.15 -0.60
CA PHE A 320 4.05 10.75 -0.20
C PHE A 320 2.81 10.10 -0.82
N GLY A 321 1.74 10.85 -1.05
CA GLY A 321 0.51 10.34 -1.67
C GLY A 321 0.74 9.89 -3.11
N ASP A 322 1.34 10.76 -3.91
CA ASP A 322 1.68 10.48 -5.30
C ASP A 322 2.70 9.33 -5.42
N SER A 323 3.68 9.27 -4.51
CA SER A 323 4.76 8.28 -4.57
C SER A 323 4.36 6.88 -4.08
N LEU A 324 3.52 6.81 -3.04
CA LEU A 324 3.06 5.57 -2.41
C LEU A 324 1.72 5.08 -2.98
N GLY A 325 1.01 5.90 -3.77
CA GLY A 325 -0.29 5.57 -4.35
C GLY A 325 -1.43 5.57 -3.33
N VAL A 326 -1.28 6.35 -2.27
CA VAL A 326 -2.24 6.51 -1.18
C VAL A 326 -2.83 7.92 -1.30
N SER A 327 -4.12 8.10 -0.99
CA SER A 327 -4.69 9.46 -0.99
C SER A 327 -3.94 10.34 0.00
N SER A 328 -3.57 11.55 -0.42
CA SER A 328 -2.90 12.54 0.44
C SER A 328 -3.69 12.83 1.72
N ILE A 329 -5.02 12.80 1.66
CA ILE A 329 -5.90 13.01 2.83
C ILE A 329 -5.66 11.92 3.87
N TRP A 330 -5.52 10.66 3.46
CA TRP A 330 -5.25 9.55 4.38
C TRP A 330 -3.87 9.67 5.04
N ILE A 331 -2.87 10.16 4.29
CA ILE A 331 -1.55 10.43 4.85
C ILE A 331 -1.61 11.55 5.89
N LEU A 332 -2.32 12.64 5.60
CA LEU A 332 -2.50 13.74 6.54
C LEU A 332 -3.20 13.27 7.83
N ILE A 333 -4.29 12.50 7.69
CA ILE A 333 -5.00 11.92 8.84
C ILE A 333 -4.05 11.04 9.67
N ALA A 334 -3.26 10.19 9.02
CA ALA A 334 -2.31 9.32 9.71
C ALA A 334 -1.24 10.12 10.47
N ILE A 335 -0.71 11.20 9.89
CA ILE A 335 0.26 12.09 10.56
C ILE A 335 -0.37 12.71 11.82
N ILE A 336 -1.60 13.23 11.71
CA ILE A 336 -2.30 13.88 12.83
C ILE A 336 -2.60 12.86 13.94
N VAL A 337 -3.13 11.69 13.59
CA VAL A 337 -3.48 10.63 14.55
C VAL A 337 -2.22 10.07 15.20
N GLY A 338 -1.20 9.72 14.41
CA GLY A 338 0.07 9.21 14.89
C GLY A 338 0.77 10.20 15.82
N GLY A 339 0.79 11.48 15.45
CA GLY A 339 1.34 12.54 16.29
C GLY A 339 0.62 12.72 17.62
N ARG A 340 -0.71 12.59 17.65
CA ARG A 340 -1.47 12.68 18.91
C ARG A 340 -1.31 11.44 19.79
N MET A 341 -1.16 10.25 19.21
CA MET A 341 -1.07 9.01 19.99
C MET A 341 0.33 8.73 20.53
N PHE A 342 1.37 8.95 19.71
CA PHE A 342 2.74 8.52 20.03
C PHE A 342 3.76 9.66 19.89
N GLY A 343 3.31 10.91 19.74
CA GLY A 343 4.19 12.07 19.58
C GLY A 343 5.07 11.97 18.34
N VAL A 344 6.34 12.35 18.48
CA VAL A 344 7.35 12.38 17.42
C VAL A 344 7.51 11.02 16.73
N VAL A 345 7.57 9.94 17.51
CA VAL A 345 7.72 8.57 16.98
C VAL A 345 6.51 8.18 16.14
N GLY A 346 5.30 8.61 16.56
CA GLY A 346 4.07 8.38 15.81
C GLY A 346 4.07 9.02 14.44
N ILE A 347 4.58 10.26 14.32
CA ILE A 347 4.66 10.97 13.04
C ILE A 347 5.64 10.27 12.09
N MET A 348 6.78 9.80 12.60
CA MET A 348 7.79 9.11 11.81
C MET A 348 7.26 7.80 11.18
N ILE A 349 6.44 7.05 11.92
CA ILE A 349 5.94 5.75 11.46
C ILE A 349 4.55 5.89 10.80
N ALA A 350 3.87 7.03 10.93
CA ALA A 350 2.51 7.26 10.41
C ALA A 350 2.41 6.99 8.90
N ILE A 351 3.35 7.52 8.11
CA ILE A 351 3.29 7.45 6.65
C ILE A 351 3.47 6.01 6.15
N PRO A 352 4.53 5.26 6.56
CA PRO A 352 4.64 3.84 6.21
C PRO A 352 3.43 3.01 6.64
N VAL A 353 2.93 3.24 7.85
CA VAL A 353 1.79 2.48 8.40
C VAL A 353 0.53 2.77 7.60
N ALA A 354 0.27 4.03 7.24
CA ALA A 354 -0.86 4.41 6.39
C ALA A 354 -0.80 3.70 5.03
N ALA A 355 0.38 3.67 4.40
CA ALA A 355 0.57 3.00 3.11
C ALA A 355 0.44 1.48 3.21
N ILE A 356 0.87 0.86 4.31
CA ILE A 356 0.68 -0.57 4.55
C ILE A 356 -0.81 -0.88 4.79
N ILE A 357 -1.52 -0.05 5.57
CA ILE A 357 -2.97 -0.21 5.80
C ILE A 357 -3.73 -0.06 4.48
N ASP A 358 -3.44 0.96 3.68
CA ASP A 358 -4.06 1.17 2.38
C ASP A 358 -3.79 -0.01 1.43
N TYR A 359 -2.57 -0.54 1.43
CA TYR A 359 -2.23 -1.75 0.68
C TYR A 359 -3.06 -2.95 1.14
N ILE A 360 -3.16 -3.20 2.46
CA ILE A 360 -3.99 -4.29 3.00
C ILE A 360 -5.44 -4.07 2.59
N TYR A 361 -5.96 -2.84 2.67
CA TYR A 361 -7.32 -2.53 2.29
C TYR A 361 -7.59 -2.87 0.81
N LYS A 362 -6.73 -2.41 -0.10
CA LYS A 362 -6.88 -2.69 -1.54
C LYS A 362 -6.72 -4.17 -1.87
N GLU A 363 -5.67 -4.81 -1.34
CA GLU A 363 -5.33 -6.19 -1.68
C GLU A 363 -6.28 -7.21 -1.03
N TYR A 364 -6.73 -6.99 0.21
CA TYR A 364 -7.62 -7.93 0.88
C TYR A 364 -9.11 -7.64 0.65
N PHE A 365 -9.52 -6.37 0.65
CA PHE A 365 -10.95 -6.03 0.57
C PHE A 365 -11.39 -5.76 -0.86
N LEU A 366 -10.68 -4.93 -1.63
CA LEU A 366 -11.10 -4.61 -3.00
C LEU A 366 -10.94 -5.79 -3.95
N TYR A 367 -9.78 -6.47 -3.92
CA TYR A 367 -9.54 -7.66 -4.75
C TYR A 367 -10.61 -8.75 -4.52
N ARG A 368 -10.98 -9.03 -3.27
CA ARG A 368 -12.04 -10.01 -2.97
C ARG A 368 -13.43 -9.58 -3.40
N MET A 369 -13.70 -8.27 -3.43
CA MET A 369 -14.98 -7.76 -3.94
C MET A 369 -15.05 -7.83 -5.47
N GLU A 370 -13.95 -7.53 -6.17
CA GLU A 370 -13.87 -7.69 -7.63
C GLU A 370 -13.89 -9.16 -8.05
N GLU A 371 -13.20 -10.04 -7.30
CA GLU A 371 -13.25 -11.49 -7.52
C GLU A 371 -14.67 -12.04 -7.34
N LYS A 372 -15.38 -11.62 -6.28
CA LYS A 372 -16.79 -11.99 -6.10
C LYS A 372 -17.69 -11.46 -7.22
N LYS A 373 -17.52 -10.20 -7.64
CA LYS A 373 -18.29 -9.62 -8.76
C LYS A 373 -18.02 -10.35 -10.08
N ASN A 374 -16.77 -10.72 -10.35
CA ASN A 374 -16.41 -11.45 -11.57
C ASN A 374 -16.95 -12.89 -11.54
N ILE A 375 -16.94 -13.56 -10.39
CA ILE A 375 -17.54 -14.89 -10.22
C ILE A 375 -19.07 -14.81 -10.41
N GLU A 376 -19.74 -13.81 -9.85
CA GLU A 376 -21.18 -13.59 -10.03
C GLU A 376 -21.54 -13.28 -11.49
N HIS A 377 -20.77 -12.44 -12.17
CA HIS A 377 -20.97 -12.14 -13.61
C HIS A 377 -20.76 -13.38 -14.49
N GLN A 378 -19.69 -14.15 -14.27
CA GLN A 378 -19.45 -15.39 -15.01
C GLN A 378 -20.52 -16.45 -14.75
N ALA A 379 -21.00 -16.57 -13.51
CA ALA A 379 -22.10 -17.46 -13.17
C ALA A 379 -23.41 -17.05 -13.85
N PHE A 380 -23.71 -15.75 -13.89
CA PHE A 380 -24.88 -15.21 -14.58
C PHE A 380 -24.82 -15.42 -16.10
N ASP A 381 -23.68 -15.14 -16.73
CA ASP A 381 -23.49 -15.35 -18.17
C ASP A 381 -23.58 -16.83 -18.54
N THR A 382 -22.99 -17.71 -17.73
CA THR A 382 -23.11 -19.17 -17.91
C THR A 382 -24.56 -19.64 -17.78
N TYR A 383 -25.32 -19.11 -16.82
CA TYR A 383 -26.73 -19.46 -16.64
C TYR A 383 -27.59 -18.96 -17.81
N LYS A 384 -27.34 -17.74 -18.28
CA LYS A 384 -27.98 -17.14 -19.45
C LYS A 384 -27.74 -17.97 -20.71
N ASP A 385 -26.49 -18.38 -20.96
CA ASP A 385 -26.14 -19.15 -22.16
C ASP A 385 -26.78 -20.56 -22.14
N LYS A 386 -26.81 -21.19 -20.97
CA LYS A 386 -27.51 -22.47 -20.77
C LYS A 386 -29.01 -22.35 -20.98
N SER A 387 -29.62 -21.23 -20.54
CA SER A 387 -31.04 -20.97 -20.75
C SER A 387 -31.40 -20.72 -22.22
N ILE A 388 -30.55 -20.01 -22.96
CA ILE A 388 -30.69 -19.79 -24.41
C ILE A 388 -30.59 -21.12 -25.16
N THR A 389 -29.64 -21.97 -24.75
CA THR A 389 -29.43 -23.31 -25.35
C THR A 389 -30.67 -24.19 -25.13
N LEU A 390 -31.20 -24.25 -23.90
CA LEU A 390 -32.43 -24.99 -23.60
C LEU A 390 -33.65 -24.48 -24.38
N LEU A 391 -33.79 -23.15 -24.54
CA LEU A 391 -34.87 -22.57 -25.35
C LEU A 391 -34.74 -22.96 -26.83
N LYS A 392 -33.52 -23.06 -27.35
CA LYS A 392 -33.24 -23.49 -28.72
C LYS A 392 -33.59 -24.97 -28.90
N ASP A 393 -33.18 -25.82 -27.97
CA ASP A 393 -33.50 -27.26 -27.97
C ASP A 393 -35.02 -27.50 -27.89
N ILE A 394 -35.73 -26.76 -27.04
CA ILE A 394 -37.20 -26.86 -26.94
C ILE A 394 -37.86 -26.43 -28.25
N LYS A 395 -37.33 -25.39 -28.92
CA LYS A 395 -37.84 -24.94 -30.21
C LYS A 395 -37.61 -25.99 -31.29
N ASP A 396 -36.41 -26.57 -31.36
CA ASP A 396 -36.07 -27.63 -32.31
C ASP A 396 -36.91 -28.90 -32.10
N ILE A 397 -37.19 -29.27 -30.84
CA ILE A 397 -38.10 -30.38 -30.51
C ILE A 397 -39.53 -30.06 -30.96
N LYS A 398 -40.00 -28.83 -30.75
CA LYS A 398 -41.33 -28.40 -31.16
C LYS A 398 -41.47 -28.39 -32.68
N ASP A 399 -40.46 -27.92 -33.40
CA ASP A 399 -40.43 -27.90 -34.86
C ASP A 399 -40.40 -29.32 -35.44
N LYS A 400 -39.58 -30.23 -34.88
CA LYS A 400 -39.60 -31.66 -35.25
C LYS A 400 -40.95 -32.32 -34.97
N LYS A 401 -41.59 -31.99 -33.85
CA LYS A 401 -42.92 -32.50 -33.52
C LYS A 401 -43.97 -32.03 -34.52
N ASN A 402 -43.96 -30.74 -34.88
CA ASN A 402 -44.84 -30.17 -35.89
C ASN A 402 -44.64 -30.84 -37.27
N GLU A 403 -43.39 -31.10 -37.67
CA GLU A 403 -43.09 -31.80 -38.93
C GLU A 403 -43.59 -33.26 -38.91
N LEU A 404 -43.43 -33.96 -37.79
CA LEU A 404 -43.96 -35.31 -37.58
C LEU A 404 -45.48 -35.36 -37.62
N ASP A 405 -46.14 -34.39 -36.99
CA ASP A 405 -47.59 -34.29 -36.98
C ASP A 405 -48.13 -33.94 -38.39
N ALA A 406 -47.49 -33.04 -39.13
CA ALA A 406 -47.80 -32.76 -40.53
C ALA A 406 -47.62 -34.00 -41.43
N LYS A 407 -46.54 -34.77 -41.27
CA LYS A 407 -46.33 -36.04 -41.99
C LYS A 407 -47.41 -37.08 -41.65
N ARG A 408 -47.87 -37.13 -40.39
CA ARG A 408 -48.95 -38.02 -39.96
C ARG A 408 -50.29 -37.62 -40.56
N GLU A 409 -50.59 -36.33 -40.65
CA GLU A 409 -51.80 -35.83 -41.30
C GLU A 409 -51.79 -36.10 -42.81
N ALA A 410 -50.70 -35.76 -43.51
CA ALA A 410 -50.55 -36.07 -44.94
C ALA A 410 -50.70 -37.58 -45.23
N LYS A 411 -50.17 -38.46 -44.36
CA LYS A 411 -50.34 -39.91 -44.49
C LYS A 411 -51.78 -40.37 -44.23
N LYS A 412 -52.53 -39.70 -43.35
CA LYS A 412 -53.96 -39.96 -43.13
C LYS A 412 -54.80 -39.49 -44.31
N GLU A 413 -54.47 -38.35 -44.91
CA GLU A 413 -55.14 -37.82 -46.10
C GLU A 413 -54.89 -38.72 -47.32
N ALA A 414 -53.64 -39.09 -47.60
CA ALA A 414 -53.31 -40.04 -48.68
C ALA A 414 -54.05 -41.38 -48.52
N LYS A 415 -54.19 -41.89 -47.28
CA LYS A 415 -55.01 -43.09 -47.00
C LYS A 415 -56.50 -42.87 -47.24
N ARG A 416 -57.04 -41.68 -46.95
CA ARG A 416 -58.44 -41.33 -47.22
C ARG A 416 -58.70 -41.22 -48.74
N GLU A 417 -57.76 -40.64 -49.47
CA GLU A 417 -57.82 -40.53 -50.94
C GLU A 417 -57.73 -41.90 -51.61
N ALA A 418 -56.75 -42.73 -51.26
CA ALA A 418 -56.66 -44.09 -51.78
C ALA A 418 -57.92 -44.94 -51.47
N LYS A 419 -58.56 -44.72 -50.32
CA LYS A 419 -59.82 -45.38 -49.96
C LYS A 419 -61.02 -44.85 -50.75
N LYS A 420 -61.01 -43.56 -51.14
CA LYS A 420 -61.99 -42.98 -52.06
C LYS A 420 -61.79 -43.56 -53.46
N GLU A 421 -60.58 -43.58 -53.99
CA GLU A 421 -60.25 -44.14 -55.30
C GLU A 421 -60.64 -45.62 -55.40
N SER A 422 -60.30 -46.43 -54.39
CA SER A 422 -60.72 -47.84 -54.30
C SER A 422 -62.25 -48.02 -54.30
N LYS A 423 -62.99 -47.12 -53.63
CA LYS A 423 -64.46 -47.15 -53.65
C LYS A 423 -65.00 -46.75 -55.03
N THR A 424 -64.43 -45.73 -55.67
CA THR A 424 -64.81 -45.29 -57.01
C THR A 424 -64.56 -46.40 -58.03
N GLU A 425 -63.42 -47.09 -57.94
CA GLU A 425 -63.07 -48.21 -58.83
C GLU A 425 -64.00 -49.42 -58.63
N LYS A 426 -64.35 -49.76 -57.38
CA LYS A 426 -65.35 -50.80 -57.09
C LYS A 426 -66.74 -50.43 -57.62
N THR A 427 -67.13 -49.16 -57.51
CA THR A 427 -68.42 -48.68 -58.02
C THR A 427 -68.45 -48.67 -59.55
N ALA A 428 -67.33 -48.35 -60.19
CA ALA A 428 -67.17 -48.44 -61.64
C ALA A 428 -67.26 -49.89 -62.12
N LYS A 429 -66.55 -50.83 -61.48
CA LYS A 429 -66.62 -52.27 -61.79
C LYS A 429 -68.04 -52.83 -61.64
N ALA A 430 -68.74 -52.49 -60.55
CA ALA A 430 -70.13 -52.90 -60.36
C ALA A 430 -71.08 -52.33 -61.42
N LYS A 431 -70.83 -51.11 -61.92
CA LYS A 431 -71.60 -50.53 -63.03
C LYS A 431 -71.33 -51.27 -64.34
N THR A 432 -70.07 -51.63 -64.61
CA THR A 432 -69.69 -52.37 -65.81
C THR A 432 -70.28 -53.77 -65.81
N GLU A 433 -70.23 -54.48 -64.68
CA GLU A 433 -70.84 -55.81 -64.50
C GLU A 433 -72.36 -55.78 -64.76
N ASN A 434 -73.05 -54.79 -64.21
CA ASN A 434 -74.51 -54.64 -64.39
C ASN A 434 -74.88 -54.28 -65.84
N ILE A 435 -74.02 -53.53 -66.55
CA ILE A 435 -74.19 -53.28 -67.99
C ILE A 435 -74.00 -54.57 -68.78
N THR A 436 -72.92 -55.33 -68.53
CA THR A 436 -72.68 -56.62 -69.20
C THR A 436 -73.80 -57.64 -68.95
N GLU A 437 -74.37 -57.66 -67.75
CA GLU A 437 -75.48 -58.56 -67.41
C GLU A 437 -76.78 -58.17 -68.13
N LYS A 438 -77.05 -56.87 -68.30
CA LYS A 438 -78.14 -56.37 -69.14
C LYS A 438 -77.94 -56.69 -70.62
N THR A 439 -76.72 -56.53 -71.14
CA THR A 439 -76.41 -56.87 -72.55
C THR A 439 -76.50 -58.37 -72.80
N ALA A 440 -76.11 -59.20 -71.83
CA ALA A 440 -76.25 -60.66 -71.91
C ALA A 440 -77.72 -61.09 -71.92
N LYS A 441 -78.58 -60.49 -71.07
CA LYS A 441 -80.04 -60.73 -71.10
C LYS A 441 -80.67 -60.34 -72.43
N ALA A 442 -80.35 -59.16 -72.97
CA ALA A 442 -80.85 -58.74 -74.28
C ALA A 442 -80.40 -59.66 -75.44
N LYS A 443 -79.18 -60.23 -75.35
CA LYS A 443 -78.69 -61.20 -76.32
C LYS A 443 -79.37 -62.56 -76.20
N THR A 444 -79.75 -62.95 -74.98
CA THR A 444 -80.45 -64.22 -74.72
C THR A 444 -81.89 -64.15 -75.21
N GLU A 445 -82.58 -63.01 -75.00
CA GLU A 445 -83.92 -62.76 -75.53
C GLU A 445 -83.97 -62.79 -77.06
N ASN A 446 -83.00 -62.18 -77.74
CA ASN A 446 -82.89 -62.22 -79.20
C ASN A 446 -82.64 -63.65 -79.74
N ILE A 447 -81.82 -64.45 -79.05
CA ILE A 447 -81.55 -65.84 -79.45
C ILE A 447 -82.79 -66.72 -79.22
N THR A 448 -83.61 -66.47 -78.19
CA THR A 448 -84.90 -67.15 -78.01
C THR A 448 -85.94 -66.75 -79.06
N GLU A 449 -85.95 -65.51 -79.54
CA GLU A 449 -86.81 -65.11 -80.66
C GLU A 449 -86.36 -65.72 -82.00
N GLU A 450 -85.06 -65.79 -82.28
CA GLU A 450 -84.53 -66.45 -83.49
C GLU A 450 -84.73 -67.97 -83.46
N SER A 451 -84.57 -68.62 -82.31
CA SER A 451 -84.80 -70.07 -82.17
C SER A 451 -86.29 -70.45 -82.13
N ALA A 452 -87.20 -69.54 -81.75
CA ALA A 452 -88.64 -69.71 -81.93
C ALA A 452 -89.07 -69.58 -83.40
N LYS A 453 -88.40 -68.75 -84.20
CA LYS A 453 -88.60 -68.67 -85.66
C LYS A 453 -88.05 -69.90 -86.40
N ALA A 454 -86.87 -70.40 -86.03
CA ALA A 454 -86.27 -71.59 -86.65
C ALA A 454 -87.01 -72.90 -86.32
N LYS A 455 -87.77 -72.97 -85.21
CA LYS A 455 -88.60 -74.14 -84.87
C LYS A 455 -89.92 -74.21 -85.65
N ASN A 456 -90.44 -73.08 -86.13
CA ASN A 456 -91.64 -73.04 -86.98
C ASN A 456 -91.35 -73.40 -88.45
N GLU A 457 -90.09 -73.35 -88.90
CA GLU A 457 -89.72 -73.75 -90.27
C GLU A 457 -89.42 -75.26 -90.40
N LEU A 458 -89.18 -75.97 -89.28
CA LEU A 458 -88.91 -77.43 -89.27
C LEU A 458 -90.16 -78.32 -89.11
N ASP A 459 -91.33 -77.75 -88.81
CA ASP A 459 -92.61 -78.47 -88.73
C ASP A 459 -93.45 -78.40 -90.02
N ASN A 460 -92.92 -77.79 -91.10
CA ASN A 460 -93.66 -77.57 -92.36
C ASN A 460 -93.15 -78.39 -93.57
N ASP A 461 -92.23 -79.35 -93.35
CA ASP A 461 -91.69 -80.24 -94.42
C ASP A 461 -92.02 -81.73 -94.15
N LYS A 462 -93.11 -81.97 -93.40
CA LYS A 462 -93.82 -83.24 -93.34
C LYS A 462 -95.28 -83.01 -93.74
N ASN A 463 -95.52 -82.87 -95.04
CA ASN A 463 -96.71 -83.36 -95.74
C ASN A 463 -96.52 -83.31 -97.25
#